data_AF-A0A2V9B6A8-F1
#
_entry.id   AF-A0A2V9B6A8-F1
#
_cell.length_a   1.000
_cell.length_b   1.000
_cell.length_c   1.000
_cell.angle_alpha   90.00
_cell.angle_beta   90.00
_cell.angle_gamma   90.00
#
_symmetry.space_group_name_H-M   'P 1'
#
loop_
_entity.id
_entity.type
_entity.pdbx_description
1 polymer ?
#
loop_
_entity_poly.entity_id
_entity_poly.type
_entity_poly.pdbx_seq_one_letter_code
_entity_poly.pdbx_strand_id
1 'polypeptide(L)'
;NSVLGSGVKNPEDALTIAHRAVELGFTSTVGIIHDHNGQLKPLDARQIEIFEEIMTLGKRSFSRFNEFQHNVARGREHNWRCRSGARYLYICEDGLVHWCSQQRGYPGIPLAKYTPEMRQREYLTDKFCGPRCTVSCVQQIGILDNWRDPQNLKPMPMSPPADLVQIGK
;
A
#
# COMPACT_ATOMS: atom_id res chain seq x y z
N ASN A 1 -13.53 -8.61 -0.79
CA ASN A 1 -12.09 -8.39 -0.55
C ASN A 1 -11.75 -9.03 0.79
N SER A 2 -10.77 -9.93 0.81
CA SER A 2 -10.28 -10.59 2.03
C SER A 2 -8.88 -10.06 2.38
N VAL A 3 -8.46 -10.16 3.64
CA VAL A 3 -7.11 -9.72 4.08
C VAL A 3 -6.42 -10.84 4.83
N LEU A 4 -5.17 -11.14 4.46
CA LEU A 4 -4.30 -12.13 5.12
C LEU A 4 -3.25 -11.45 6.01
N GLY A 5 -2.74 -12.19 7.00
CA GLY A 5 -1.67 -11.75 7.91
C GLY A 5 -2.14 -11.00 9.17
N SER A 6 -3.45 -10.76 9.32
CA SER A 6 -4.06 -10.06 10.46
C SER A 6 -4.11 -10.86 11.77
N GLY A 7 -3.61 -12.09 11.78
CA GLY A 7 -3.66 -12.98 12.95
C GLY A 7 -5.02 -13.62 13.19
N VAL A 8 -5.88 -13.66 12.17
CA VAL A 8 -7.15 -14.40 12.21
C VAL A 8 -6.88 -15.89 12.42
N LYS A 9 -7.68 -16.52 13.28
CA LYS A 9 -7.54 -17.93 13.68
C LYS A 9 -7.60 -18.91 12.48
N ASN A 10 -8.47 -18.61 11.51
CA ASN A 10 -8.73 -19.45 10.34
C ASN A 10 -8.46 -18.65 9.04
N PRO A 11 -7.23 -18.64 8.50
CA PRO A 11 -6.93 -17.94 7.25
C PRO A 11 -7.69 -18.53 6.04
N GLU A 12 -8.13 -19.79 6.10
CA GLU A 12 -8.91 -20.51 5.08
C GLU A 12 -10.26 -19.86 4.77
N ASP A 13 -10.79 -19.04 5.70
CA ASP A 13 -12.01 -18.29 5.48
C ASP A 13 -11.88 -17.38 4.24
N ALA A 14 -10.68 -16.83 4.00
CA ALA A 14 -10.41 -16.02 2.82
C ALA A 14 -10.62 -16.80 1.51
N LEU A 15 -10.24 -18.09 1.51
CA LEU A 15 -10.38 -18.96 0.35
C LEU A 15 -11.84 -19.40 0.15
N THR A 16 -12.52 -19.75 1.24
CA THR A 16 -13.95 -20.10 1.23
C THR A 16 -14.79 -18.96 0.66
N ILE A 17 -14.52 -17.73 1.10
CA ILE A 17 -15.17 -16.52 0.58
C ILE A 17 -14.83 -16.31 -0.90
N ALA A 18 -13.58 -16.55 -1.31
CA ALA A 18 -13.17 -16.36 -2.70
C ALA A 18 -13.88 -17.32 -3.66
N HIS A 19 -13.93 -18.62 -3.33
CA HIS A 19 -14.67 -19.61 -4.10
C HIS A 19 -16.15 -19.24 -4.19
N ARG A 20 -16.77 -18.89 -3.05
CA ARG A 20 -18.18 -18.48 -3.04
C ARG A 20 -18.47 -17.25 -3.88
N ALA A 21 -17.58 -16.26 -3.87
CA ALA A 21 -17.71 -15.07 -4.70
C ALA A 21 -17.68 -15.42 -6.19
N VAL A 22 -16.78 -16.32 -6.60
CA VAL A 22 -16.67 -16.77 -8.00
C VAL A 22 -17.91 -17.56 -8.43
N GLU A 23 -18.42 -18.48 -7.59
CA GLU A 23 -19.67 -19.22 -7.84
C GLU A 23 -20.86 -18.29 -8.10
N LEU A 24 -20.92 -17.17 -7.36
CA LEU A 24 -21.96 -16.16 -7.50
C LEU A 24 -21.73 -15.19 -8.67
N GLY A 25 -20.68 -15.40 -9.47
CA GLY A 25 -20.35 -14.57 -10.63
C GLY A 25 -19.54 -13.30 -10.32
N PHE A 26 -19.17 -13.07 -9.06
CA PHE A 26 -18.37 -11.94 -8.61
C PHE A 26 -16.86 -12.18 -8.79
N THR A 27 -16.07 -11.14 -8.53
CA THR A 27 -14.61 -11.21 -8.42
C THR A 27 -14.20 -11.17 -6.95
N SER A 28 -13.25 -12.03 -6.56
CA SER A 28 -12.59 -11.93 -5.27
C SER A 28 -11.22 -11.28 -5.41
N THR A 29 -10.82 -10.51 -4.40
CA THR A 29 -9.49 -9.93 -4.26
C THR A 29 -8.97 -10.25 -2.87
N VAL A 30 -7.65 -10.40 -2.74
CA VAL A 30 -6.96 -10.61 -1.47
C VAL A 30 -5.89 -9.55 -1.27
N GLY A 31 -5.92 -8.90 -0.11
CA GLY A 31 -4.89 -7.99 0.38
C GLY A 31 -4.02 -8.65 1.45
N ILE A 32 -2.85 -8.05 1.70
CA ILE A 32 -1.91 -8.46 2.76
C ILE A 32 -1.86 -7.33 3.76
N ILE A 33 -1.99 -7.65 5.06
CA ILE A 33 -1.95 -6.63 6.11
C ILE A 33 -0.55 -6.00 6.19
N HIS A 34 -0.53 -4.73 6.59
CA HIS A 34 0.67 -3.97 6.89
C HIS A 34 0.69 -3.55 8.37
N ASP A 35 1.87 -3.27 8.87
CA ASP A 35 2.05 -2.60 10.16
C ASP A 35 1.75 -1.09 10.08
N HIS A 36 1.92 -0.39 11.21
CA HIS A 36 1.71 1.05 11.34
C HIS A 36 2.64 1.91 10.45
N ASN A 37 3.71 1.33 9.92
CA ASN A 37 4.63 1.98 8.98
C ASN A 37 4.29 1.65 7.52
N GLY A 38 3.16 0.97 7.26
CA GLY A 38 2.81 0.50 5.92
C GLY A 38 3.70 -0.62 5.42
N GLN A 39 4.51 -1.23 6.29
CA GLN A 39 5.43 -2.29 5.94
C GLN A 39 4.79 -3.66 6.10
N LEU A 40 5.30 -4.60 5.32
CA LEU A 40 4.84 -5.97 5.29
C LEU A 40 5.10 -6.70 6.62
N LYS A 41 4.08 -7.40 7.11
CA LYS A 41 4.27 -8.57 7.98
C LYS A 41 4.31 -9.81 7.09
N PRO A 42 5.42 -10.58 7.04
CA PRO A 42 5.50 -11.78 6.21
C PRO A 42 4.36 -12.75 6.52
N LEU A 43 3.75 -13.28 5.47
CA LEU A 43 2.77 -14.36 5.59
C LEU A 43 3.47 -15.67 5.97
N ASP A 44 2.78 -16.52 6.73
CA ASP A 44 3.25 -17.89 6.93
C ASP A 44 3.04 -18.75 5.66
N ALA A 45 3.62 -19.95 5.63
CA ALA A 45 3.57 -20.82 4.47
C ALA A 45 2.13 -21.12 4.01
N ARG A 46 1.21 -21.33 4.96
CA ARG A 46 -0.19 -21.65 4.66
C ARG A 46 -0.93 -20.44 4.09
N GLN A 47 -0.67 -19.26 4.65
CA GLN A 47 -1.21 -18.01 4.14
C GLN A 47 -0.67 -17.67 2.74
N ILE A 48 0.58 -18.01 2.43
CA ILE A 48 1.14 -17.89 1.08
C ILE A 48 0.41 -18.82 0.11
N GLU A 49 0.16 -20.08 0.47
CA GLU A 49 -0.61 -21.02 -0.37
C GLU A 49 -2.03 -20.49 -0.66
N ILE A 50 -2.73 -20.05 0.39
CA ILE A 50 -4.08 -19.46 0.26
C ILE A 50 -4.05 -18.23 -0.64
N PHE A 51 -3.05 -17.36 -0.45
CA PHE A 51 -2.86 -16.18 -1.30
C PHE A 51 -2.72 -16.59 -2.77
N GLU A 52 -1.79 -17.50 -3.08
CA GLU A 52 -1.54 -17.95 -4.46
C GLU A 52 -2.79 -18.59 -5.07
N GLU A 53 -3.54 -19.40 -4.32
CA GLU A 53 -4.78 -20.01 -4.81
C GLU A 53 -5.83 -18.95 -5.16
N ILE A 54 -6.09 -17.97 -4.27
CA ILE A 54 -7.03 -16.89 -4.54
C ILE A 54 -6.61 -16.07 -5.77
N MET A 55 -5.31 -15.86 -5.98
CA MET A 55 -4.82 -15.15 -7.16
C MET A 55 -5.11 -15.89 -8.47
N THR A 56 -5.24 -17.23 -8.46
CA THR A 56 -5.66 -18.00 -9.64
C THR A 56 -7.16 -17.88 -9.94
N LEU A 57 -7.98 -17.55 -8.93
CA LEU A 57 -9.44 -17.41 -9.04
C LEU A 57 -9.88 -16.06 -9.64
N GLY A 58 -9.01 -15.05 -9.60
CA GLY A 58 -9.32 -13.69 -10.08
C GLY A 58 -9.63 -13.63 -11.59
N LYS A 59 -10.71 -12.94 -11.98
CA LYS A 59 -11.01 -12.69 -13.41
C LYS A 59 -9.91 -11.85 -14.05
N ARG A 60 -9.50 -12.25 -15.26
CA ARG A 60 -8.29 -11.83 -16.03
C ARG A 60 -8.18 -10.34 -16.44
N SER A 61 -8.83 -9.39 -15.77
CA SER A 61 -8.78 -7.96 -16.15
C SER A 61 -7.56 -7.23 -15.53
N PHE A 62 -7.77 -6.29 -14.60
CA PHE A 62 -6.72 -5.44 -14.01
C PHE A 62 -5.73 -6.20 -13.12
N SER A 63 -6.06 -7.40 -12.69
CA SER A 63 -5.29 -8.28 -11.79
C SER A 63 -4.21 -9.10 -12.50
N ARG A 64 -3.66 -8.65 -13.63
CA ARG A 64 -2.57 -9.37 -14.32
C ARG A 64 -1.18 -8.93 -13.87
N PHE A 65 -1.08 -7.78 -13.20
CA PHE A 65 0.18 -7.22 -12.76
C PHE A 65 0.43 -7.47 -11.27
N ASN A 66 0.66 -8.74 -10.92
CA ASN A 66 0.71 -9.18 -9.53
C ASN A 66 2.13 -9.49 -9.04
N GLU A 67 3.16 -9.27 -9.86
CA GLU A 67 4.55 -9.58 -9.49
C GLU A 67 4.91 -8.94 -8.13
N PHE A 68 4.48 -7.70 -7.91
CA PHE A 68 4.65 -7.06 -6.62
C PHE A 68 3.87 -7.78 -5.49
N GLN A 69 2.64 -8.24 -5.71
CA GLN A 69 1.87 -8.94 -4.67
C GLN A 69 2.52 -10.25 -4.27
N HIS A 70 3.14 -10.97 -5.22
CA HIS A 70 3.94 -12.15 -4.92
C HIS A 70 5.23 -11.81 -4.15
N ASN A 71 5.88 -10.68 -4.46
CA ASN A 71 7.04 -10.21 -3.68
C ASN A 71 6.61 -9.84 -2.25
N VAL A 72 5.51 -9.10 -2.12
CA VAL A 72 4.89 -8.73 -0.83
C VAL A 72 4.51 -9.99 -0.03
N ALA A 73 3.88 -11.00 -0.64
CA ALA A 73 3.57 -12.24 0.07
C ALA A 73 4.81 -12.95 0.64
N ARG A 74 5.97 -12.79 -0.01
CA ARG A 74 7.22 -13.50 0.32
C ARG A 74 8.26 -12.67 1.07
N GLY A 75 7.92 -11.48 1.57
CA GLY A 75 8.93 -10.68 2.28
C GLY A 75 9.91 -9.93 1.38
N ARG A 76 9.71 -9.93 0.06
CA ARG A 76 10.71 -9.45 -0.90
C ARG A 76 10.46 -8.00 -1.28
N GLU A 77 11.55 -7.28 -1.46
CA GLU A 77 11.51 -5.92 -1.98
C GLU A 77 11.15 -5.91 -3.46
N HIS A 78 10.45 -4.86 -3.88
CA HIS A 78 10.12 -4.61 -5.28
C HIS A 78 10.61 -3.22 -5.69
N ASN A 79 11.20 -3.12 -6.88
CA ASN A 79 11.69 -1.86 -7.42
C ASN A 79 10.60 -1.17 -8.26
N TRP A 80 10.05 -0.08 -7.73
CA TRP A 80 9.02 0.72 -8.38
C TRP A 80 9.05 2.17 -7.83
N ARG A 81 8.30 3.08 -8.46
CA ARG A 81 8.32 4.51 -8.13
C ARG A 81 7.00 4.96 -7.51
N CYS A 82 7.03 5.23 -6.21
CA CYS A 82 5.84 5.64 -5.47
C CYS A 82 5.57 7.15 -5.63
N ARG A 83 4.44 7.52 -6.25
CA ARG A 83 4.08 8.92 -6.55
C ARG A 83 3.13 9.59 -5.55
N SER A 84 3.06 9.07 -4.32
CA SER A 84 2.34 9.71 -3.22
C SER A 84 2.86 11.11 -2.95
N GLY A 85 1.97 12.02 -2.55
CA GLY A 85 2.29 13.45 -2.39
C GLY A 85 2.34 14.22 -3.71
N ALA A 86 2.19 13.57 -4.87
CA ALA A 86 2.24 14.26 -6.16
C ALA A 86 1.07 13.92 -7.07
N ARG A 87 0.98 12.66 -7.50
CA ARG A 87 -0.05 12.17 -8.42
C ARG A 87 -1.32 11.73 -7.69
N TYR A 88 -1.18 11.42 -6.40
CA TYR A 88 -2.29 11.19 -5.49
C TYR A 88 -1.91 11.74 -4.13
N LEU A 89 -2.89 12.33 -3.45
CA LEU A 89 -2.75 12.93 -2.14
C LEU A 89 -3.64 12.18 -1.15
N TYR A 90 -3.14 12.03 0.06
CA TYR A 90 -3.97 11.62 1.19
C TYR A 90 -4.10 12.81 2.13
N ILE A 91 -5.33 13.20 2.45
CA ILE A 91 -5.62 14.36 3.30
C ILE A 91 -6.37 13.83 4.52
N CYS A 92 -5.87 14.13 5.72
CA CYS A 92 -6.52 13.72 6.95
C CYS A 92 -7.66 14.68 7.35
N GLU A 93 -8.36 14.32 8.42
CA GLU A 93 -9.42 15.08 9.08
C GLU A 93 -9.01 16.50 9.50
N ASP A 94 -7.72 16.71 9.81
CA ASP A 94 -7.16 18.04 10.16
C ASP A 94 -6.76 18.88 8.94
N GLY A 95 -7.04 18.39 7.73
CA GLY A 95 -6.67 19.06 6.48
C GLY A 95 -5.17 19.01 6.15
N LEU A 96 -4.43 18.07 6.74
CA LEU A 96 -3.00 17.87 6.46
C LEU A 96 -2.79 16.88 5.32
N VAL A 97 -1.89 17.22 4.41
CA VAL A 97 -1.43 16.36 3.32
C VAL A 97 -0.36 15.41 3.85
N HIS A 98 -0.60 14.12 3.61
CA HIS A 98 0.36 13.04 3.82
C HIS A 98 0.70 12.37 2.48
N TRP A 99 1.75 11.56 2.46
CA TRP A 99 2.06 10.71 1.31
C TRP A 99 0.89 9.77 1.02
N CYS A 100 0.49 8.96 1.99
CA CYS A 100 -0.66 8.06 1.85
C CYS A 100 -1.23 7.69 3.22
N SER A 101 -2.29 6.89 3.24
CA SER A 101 -2.90 6.39 4.48
C SER A 101 -1.93 5.60 5.36
N GLN A 102 -0.88 5.02 4.78
CA GLN A 102 0.13 4.22 5.48
C GLN A 102 1.34 5.02 5.96
N GLN A 103 1.43 6.27 5.56
CA GLN A 103 2.52 7.18 5.89
C GLN A 103 1.92 8.51 6.36
N ARG A 104 0.94 8.41 7.29
CA ARG A 104 0.38 9.57 7.97
C ARG A 104 1.49 10.27 8.77
N GLY A 105 1.38 11.59 8.88
CA GLY A 105 2.39 12.44 9.50
C GLY A 105 3.47 12.96 8.54
N TYR A 106 3.71 12.31 7.40
CA TYR A 106 4.67 12.78 6.40
C TYR A 106 3.96 13.21 5.11
N PRO A 107 4.19 14.42 4.54
CA PRO A 107 4.96 15.52 5.11
C PRO A 107 4.17 16.32 6.17
N GLY A 108 2.86 16.09 6.31
CA GLY A 108 2.04 16.74 7.34
C GLY A 108 1.80 18.22 7.07
N ILE A 109 1.73 18.61 5.80
CA ILE A 109 1.61 20.02 5.40
C ILE A 109 0.13 20.35 5.20
N PRO A 110 -0.41 21.45 5.77
CA PRO A 110 -1.78 21.87 5.51
C PRO A 110 -2.07 22.00 4.01
N LEU A 111 -3.21 21.47 3.54
CA LEU A 111 -3.58 21.49 2.13
C LEU A 111 -3.50 22.88 1.51
N ALA A 112 -3.93 23.91 2.25
CA ALA A 112 -3.88 25.31 1.82
C ALA A 112 -2.45 25.85 1.59
N LYS A 113 -1.43 25.18 2.12
CA LYS A 113 -0.01 25.52 1.98
C LYS A 113 0.75 24.55 1.07
N TYR A 114 0.08 23.54 0.51
CA TYR A 114 0.74 22.50 -0.27
C TYR A 114 0.93 22.92 -1.72
N THR A 115 2.12 23.42 -2.04
CA THR A 115 2.39 24.11 -3.31
C THR A 115 2.67 23.16 -4.48
N PRO A 116 2.56 23.63 -5.74
CA PRO A 116 3.02 22.88 -6.91
C PRO A 116 4.48 22.43 -6.83
N GLU A 117 5.36 23.25 -6.27
CA GLU A 117 6.79 22.92 -6.09
C GLU A 117 6.97 21.77 -5.09
N MET A 118 6.16 21.75 -4.01
CA MET A 118 6.13 20.63 -3.07
C MET A 118 5.64 19.34 -3.76
N ARG A 119 4.58 19.41 -4.58
CA ARG A 119 4.13 18.25 -5.38
C ARG A 119 5.20 17.75 -6.33
N GLN A 120 5.90 18.64 -7.03
CA GLN A 120 6.99 18.28 -7.93
C GLN A 120 8.16 17.63 -7.18
N ARG A 121 8.49 18.15 -6.00
CA ARG A 121 9.48 17.53 -5.12
C ARG A 121 9.07 16.11 -4.75
N GLU A 122 7.85 15.93 -4.22
CA GLU A 122 7.37 14.60 -3.80
C GLU A 122 7.23 13.61 -4.97
N TYR A 123 7.03 14.10 -6.19
CA TYR A 123 7.08 13.28 -7.40
C TYR A 123 8.45 12.62 -7.58
N LEU A 124 9.51 13.40 -7.39
CA LEU A 124 10.92 13.01 -7.57
C LEU A 124 11.54 12.36 -6.32
N THR A 125 10.86 12.39 -5.17
CA THR A 125 11.34 11.80 -3.91
C THR A 125 11.18 10.29 -3.89
N ASP A 126 12.30 9.59 -3.71
CA ASP A 126 12.35 8.17 -3.41
C ASP A 126 11.90 7.92 -1.97
N LYS A 127 10.89 7.07 -1.81
CA LYS A 127 10.19 6.89 -0.53
C LYS A 127 10.72 5.64 0.14
N PHE A 128 11.21 5.78 1.36
CA PHE A 128 11.81 4.68 2.13
C PHE A 128 10.86 3.48 2.32
N CYS A 129 9.53 3.71 2.33
CA CYS A 129 8.53 2.65 2.44
C CYS A 129 8.22 1.95 1.11
N GLY A 130 8.67 2.51 -0.03
CA GLY A 130 8.39 2.03 -1.38
C GLY A 130 8.74 0.56 -1.59
N PRO A 131 9.99 0.12 -1.29
CA PRO A 131 10.44 -1.24 -1.59
C PRO A 131 9.58 -2.35 -0.97
N ARG A 132 8.89 -2.09 0.15
CA ARG A 132 8.06 -3.07 0.88
C ARG A 132 6.59 -2.64 1.02
N CYS A 133 6.13 -1.76 0.13
CA CYS A 133 4.77 -1.26 0.16
C CYS A 133 3.75 -2.40 -0.06
N THR A 134 2.65 -2.38 0.69
CA THR A 134 1.54 -3.35 0.56
C THR A 134 0.31 -2.77 -0.16
N VAL A 135 0.33 -1.48 -0.51
CA VAL A 135 -0.82 -0.79 -1.10
C VAL A 135 -0.91 -1.15 -2.58
N SER A 136 -1.75 -2.14 -2.88
CA SER A 136 -1.89 -2.73 -4.22
C SER A 136 -2.28 -1.70 -5.30
N CYS A 137 -3.30 -0.88 -5.05
CA CYS A 137 -3.82 0.05 -6.06
C CYS A 137 -2.76 1.03 -6.57
N VAL A 138 -1.90 1.55 -5.70
CA VAL A 138 -0.89 2.54 -6.09
C VAL A 138 0.29 1.90 -6.82
N GLN A 139 0.61 0.64 -6.52
CA GLN A 139 1.64 -0.11 -7.26
C GLN A 139 1.16 -0.43 -8.66
N GLN A 140 -0.10 -0.86 -8.82
CA GLN A 140 -0.69 -1.12 -10.14
C GLN A 140 -0.70 0.13 -11.03
N ILE A 141 -1.08 1.30 -10.48
CA ILE A 141 -0.98 2.57 -11.21
C ILE A 141 0.48 2.96 -11.44
N GLY A 142 1.36 2.66 -10.49
CA GLY A 142 2.81 2.87 -10.60
C GLY A 142 3.39 2.22 -11.85
N ILE A 143 2.92 1.04 -12.27
CA ILE A 143 3.38 0.37 -13.49
C ILE A 143 3.24 1.27 -14.73
N LEU A 144 2.15 2.03 -14.80
CA LEU A 144 1.87 2.95 -15.92
C LEU A 144 2.67 4.25 -15.84
N ASP A 145 3.25 4.57 -14.68
CA ASP A 145 3.98 5.83 -14.41
C ASP A 145 5.48 5.63 -14.18
N ASN A 146 5.92 4.40 -13.94
CA ASN A 146 7.28 4.05 -13.59
C ASN A 146 8.25 4.47 -14.70
N TRP A 147 7.85 4.41 -15.97
CA TRP A 147 8.72 4.74 -17.11
C TRP A 147 8.97 6.24 -17.29
N ARG A 148 8.17 7.13 -16.67
CA ARG A 148 8.20 8.56 -16.97
C ARG A 148 9.49 9.23 -16.52
N ASP A 149 9.73 9.23 -15.21
CA ASP A 149 10.83 9.98 -14.60
C ASP A 149 11.45 9.19 -13.44
N PRO A 150 12.76 9.31 -13.18
CA PRO A 150 13.39 8.72 -12.01
C PRO A 150 12.91 9.38 -10.70
N GLN A 151 13.21 8.72 -9.58
CA GLN A 151 13.15 9.34 -8.24
C GLN A 151 14.59 9.46 -7.75
N ASN A 152 15.07 10.69 -7.59
CA ASN A 152 16.47 11.01 -7.27
C ASN A 152 16.61 11.90 -6.03
N LEU A 153 15.50 12.35 -5.46
CA LEU A 153 15.51 13.11 -4.21
C LEU A 153 15.30 12.19 -3.02
N LYS A 154 15.92 12.52 -1.89
CA LYS A 154 15.66 11.85 -0.61
C LYS A 154 14.52 12.53 0.15
N PRO A 155 13.82 11.79 1.03
CA PRO A 155 12.86 12.39 1.94
C PRO A 155 13.52 13.49 2.77
N MET A 156 12.81 14.60 2.95
CA MET A 156 13.13 15.61 3.95
C MET A 156 13.05 14.99 5.35
N PRO A 157 13.89 15.40 6.32
CA PRO A 157 13.72 15.01 7.71
C PRO A 157 12.33 15.42 8.19
N MET A 158 11.61 14.52 8.86
CA MET A 158 10.40 14.91 9.57
C MET A 158 10.78 15.77 10.77
N SER A 159 10.07 16.87 10.99
CA SER A 159 9.91 17.36 12.35
C SER A 159 9.25 16.26 13.16
N PRO A 160 9.75 15.92 14.37
CA PRO A 160 9.11 14.92 15.19
C PRO A 160 7.62 15.27 15.34
N PRO A 161 6.70 14.30 15.22
CA PRO A 161 5.30 14.56 15.49
C PRO A 161 5.20 15.19 16.88
N ALA A 162 4.38 16.24 17.01
CA ALA A 162 4.01 16.72 18.33
C ALA A 162 3.48 15.53 19.13
N ASP A 163 4.01 15.31 20.34
CA ASP A 163 3.68 14.15 21.18
C ASP A 163 2.18 13.91 21.17
N LEU A 164 1.77 12.71 20.74
CA LEU A 164 0.37 12.30 20.80
C LEU A 164 0.01 12.18 22.29
N VAL A 165 -0.76 13.15 22.78
CA VAL A 165 -1.35 13.09 24.13
C VAL A 165 -2.33 11.92 24.14
N GLN A 166 -1.98 10.86 24.85
CA GLN A 166 -2.93 9.78 25.19
C GLN A 166 -4.01 10.38 26.10
N ILE A 167 -5.21 10.56 25.56
CA ILE A 167 -6.38 10.93 26.36
C ILE A 167 -6.91 9.65 27.04
N GLY A 168 -6.58 9.49 28.32
CA GLY A 168 -7.35 8.67 29.26
C GLY A 168 -6.76 7.30 29.63
N LYS A 169 -6.76 7.02 30.93
CA LYS A 169 -6.84 5.68 31.53
C LYS A 169 -8.31 5.34 31.76
#